data_AF-A0A920DNI7-F1
#
_entry.id   AF-A0A920DNI7-F1
#
_cell.length_a   1.000
_cell.length_b   1.000
_cell.length_c   1.000
_cell.angle_alpha   90.00
_cell.angle_beta   90.00
_cell.angle_gamma   90.00
#
_symmetry.space_group_name_H-M   'P 1'
#
loop_
_entity.id
_entity.type
_entity.pdbx_description
1 polymer ?
#
loop_
_entity_poly.entity_id
_entity_poly.type
_entity_poly.pdbx_seq_one_letter_code
_entity_poly.pdbx_strand_id
1 'polypeptide(L)' 'MTLISMSQKKFILSIAGHDPTNAAGTSIDLLVANEFNMHCLSAISNLTVQDAKSCTR' A
#
# COMPACT_ATOMS: atom_id res chain seq x y z
N MET A 1 -1.38 32.65 18.98
CA MET A 1 -0.48 32.42 17.84
C MET A 1 -0.25 30.92 17.75
N THR A 2 -1.09 30.22 16.99
CA THR A 2 -0.98 28.76 16.87
C THR A 2 0.10 28.45 15.85
N LEU A 3 1.25 27.94 16.31
CA LEU A 3 2.27 27.38 15.43
C LEU A 3 1.64 26.18 14.72
N ILE A 4 1.18 26.38 13.48
CA ILE A 4 0.83 25.28 12.59
C ILE A 4 2.18 24.62 12.27
N SER A 5 2.52 23.57 13.04
CA SER A 5 3.59 22.66 12.65
C SER A 5 3.20 22.08 11.30
N MET A 6 3.86 22.54 10.24
CA MET A 6 3.79 21.89 8.93
C MET A 6 4.53 20.55 9.05
N SER A 7 3.86 19.57 9.68
CA SER A 7 4.31 18.20 9.71
C SER A 7 4.53 17.77 8.25
N GLN A 8 5.79 17.54 7.87
CA GLN A 8 6.09 17.10 6.51
C GLN A 8 5.39 15.76 6.27
N LYS A 9 4.48 15.75 5.30
CA LYS A 9 3.79 14.52 4.89
C LYS A 9 4.85 13.55 4.38
N LYS A 10 4.90 12.35 4.97
CA LYS A 10 5.81 11.29 4.54
C LYS A 10 5.21 10.60 3.31
N PHE A 11 6.03 10.29 2.33
CA PHE A 11 5.62 9.63 1.10
C PHE A 11 6.33 8.29 0.94
N ILE A 12 5.64 7.32 0.37
CA ILE A 12 6.20 6.03 -0.03
C ILE A 12 5.72 5.69 -1.44
N LEU A 13 6.59 5.11 -2.26
CA LEU A 13 6.25 4.59 -3.58
C LEU A 13 6.26 3.05 -3.52
N SER A 14 5.09 2.43 -3.63
CA SER A 14 4.95 0.99 -3.81
C SER A 14 5.00 0.65 -5.30
N ILE A 15 5.93 -0.24 -5.68
CA ILE A 15 5.99 -0.83 -7.02
C ILE A 15 5.81 -2.33 -6.85
N ALA A 16 4.59 -2.80 -7.03
CA ALA A 16 4.23 -4.19 -6.73
C ALA A 16 3.07 -4.67 -7.62
N GLY A 17 2.81 -5.98 -7.55
CA GLY A 17 1.63 -6.56 -8.17
C GLY A 17 0.35 -6.22 -7.41
N HIS A 18 -0.76 -6.06 -8.13
CA HIS A 18 -2.08 -5.92 -7.51
C HIS A 18 -2.66 -7.30 -7.19
N ASP A 19 -2.96 -7.53 -5.91
CA ASP A 19 -3.69 -8.69 -5.42
C ASP A 19 -5.15 -8.29 -5.13
N PRO A 20 -6.12 -8.74 -5.95
CA PRO A 20 -7.53 -8.41 -5.77
C PRO A 20 -8.16 -9.04 -4.52
N THR A 21 -7.50 -10.01 -3.87
CA THR A 21 -7.98 -10.59 -2.60
C THR A 21 -7.68 -9.69 -1.39
N ASN A 22 -6.88 -8.62 -1.59
CA ASN A 22 -6.41 -7.71 -0.54
C ASN A 22 -5.58 -8.38 0.57
N ALA A 23 -5.06 -9.59 0.34
CA ALA A 23 -4.23 -10.30 1.30
C ALA A 23 -2.72 -10.02 1.11
N ALA A 24 -2.32 -9.51 -0.06
CA ALA A 24 -0.94 -9.20 -0.42
C ALA A 24 -0.85 -8.01 -1.40
N GLY A 25 0.34 -7.84 -2.00
CA GLY A 25 0.59 -6.89 -3.07
C GLY A 25 0.41 -5.43 -2.66
N THR A 26 0.18 -4.58 -3.67
CA THR A 26 -0.03 -3.14 -3.48
C THR A 26 -1.13 -2.82 -2.47
N SER A 27 -2.16 -3.66 -2.36
CA SER A 27 -3.28 -3.46 -1.44
C SER A 27 -2.83 -3.44 0.02
N ILE A 28 -1.92 -4.34 0.40
CA ILE A 28 -1.31 -4.37 1.75
C ILE A 28 -0.32 -3.23 1.93
N ASP A 29 0.50 -2.92 0.90
CA ASP A 29 1.44 -1.79 0.97
C ASP A 29 0.70 -0.48 1.28
N LEU A 30 -0.47 -0.27 0.65
CA LEU A 30 -1.32 0.89 0.88
C LEU A 30 -1.88 0.92 2.31
N LEU A 31 -2.35 -0.23 2.80
CA LEU A 31 -2.92 -0.36 4.14
C LEU A 31 -1.87 -0.04 5.22
N VAL A 32 -0.70 -0.67 5.14
CA VAL A 32 0.40 -0.44 6.08
C VAL A 32 0.86 1.02 6.00
N ALA A 33 1.06 1.58 4.80
CA ALA A 33 1.44 2.97 4.67
C ALA A 33 0.46 3.92 5.37
N ASN A 34 -0.84 3.64 5.27
CA ASN A 34 -1.87 4.42 5.95
C ASN A 34 -1.80 4.28 7.49
N GLU A 35 -1.57 3.08 8.01
CA GLU A 35 -1.36 2.84 9.45
C GLU A 35 -0.19 3.67 10.01
N PHE A 36 0.84 3.89 9.21
CA PHE A 36 2.01 4.70 9.56
C PHE A 36 1.89 6.19 9.19
N ASN A 37 0.70 6.68 8.85
CA ASN A 37 0.43 8.07 8.44
C ASN A 37 1.30 8.53 7.24
N MET A 38 1.58 7.62 6.31
CA MET A 38 2.32 7.89 5.08
C MET A 38 1.39 7.95 3.88
N HIS A 39 1.67 8.86 2.95
CA HIS A 39 0.99 8.92 1.67
C HIS A 39 1.62 7.92 0.70
N CYS A 40 0.88 6.85 0.40
CA CYS A 40 1.32 5.83 -0.55
C CYS A 40 0.97 6.23 -1.97
N LEU A 41 2.00 6.31 -2.82
CA LEU A 41 1.90 6.32 -4.27
C LEU A 41 2.10 4.88 -4.75
N SER A 42 1.35 4.43 -5.74
CA SER A 42 1.50 3.08 -6.28
C SER A 42 1.74 3.09 -7.79
N ALA A 43 2.69 2.27 -8.23
CA ALA A 43 2.86 1.85 -9.60
C ALA A 43 2.64 0.34 -9.70
N ILE A 44 1.50 -0.05 -10.28
CA ILE A 44 1.14 -1.47 -10.43
C ILE A 44 2.04 -2.09 -11.51
N SER A 45 2.88 -3.05 -11.12
CA SER A 45 3.82 -3.72 -12.04
C SER A 45 3.19 -4.92 -12.77
N ASN A 46 2.15 -5.52 -12.19
CA ASN A 46 1.34 -6.56 -12.82
C ASN A 46 -0.10 -6.53 -12.28
N LEU A 47 -1.06 -6.92 -13.13
CA LEU A 47 -2.46 -7.08 -12.75
C LEU A 47 -2.77 -8.58 -12.73
N THR A 48 -3.06 -9.12 -11.55
CA THR A 48 -3.32 -10.56 -11.38
C THR A 48 -4.79 -10.83 -11.07
N VAL A 49 -5.27 -11.98 -11.54
CA VAL A 49 -6.39 -12.68 -10.89
C VAL A 49 -5.74 -13.62 -9.88
N GLN A 50 -5.72 -13.23 -8.62
CA GLN A 50 -5.09 -13.99 -7.55
C GLN A 50 -6.17 -14.71 -6.73
N ASP A 51 -5.90 -15.97 -6.35
CA ASP A 51 -6.74 -16.74 -5.44
C ASP A 51 -5.88 -17.26 -4.29
N ALA A 52 -6.36 -17.10 -3.06
CA ALA A 52 -5.68 -17.60 -1.86
C ALA A 52 -5.70 -19.14 -1.77
N LYS A 53 -6.61 -19.81 -2.51
CA LYS A 53 -6.79 -21.26 -2.44
C LYS A 53 -5.63 -22.06 -3.02
N SER A 54 -4.85 -21.50 -3.94
CA SER A 54 -3.69 -22.17 -4.53
C SER A 54 -2.50 -22.25 -3.58
N CYS A 55 -2.55 -21.52 -2.45
CA CYS A 55 -1.49 -21.45 -1.45
C CYS A 55 -1.79 -22.41 -0.27
N THR A 56 -2.02 -23.69 -0.55
CA THR A 56 -1.99 -24.74 0.48
C THR A 56 -0.54 -25.18 0.69
N ARG A 57 -0.05 -25.06 1.93
CA ARG A 57 1.23 -25.63 2.37
C ARG A 57 1.23 -27.15 2.32
#